data_AF-A0A8H6Z230-F1
#
_entry.id   AF-A0A8H6Z230-F1
#
_cell.length_a   1.000
_cell.length_b   1.000
_cell.length_c   1.000
_cell.angle_alpha   90.00
_cell.angle_beta   90.00
_cell.angle_gamma   90.00
#
_symmetry.space_group_name_H-M   'P 1'
#
loop_
_entity.id
_entity.type
_entity.pdbx_description
1 polymer ?
#
loop_
_entity_poly.entity_id
_entity_poly.type
_entity_poly.pdbx_seq_one_letter_code
_entity_poly.pdbx_strand_id
1 'polypeptide(L)'
;MAASEPWSPSSWKSKSIAQDVEYPDPQHLSKVLSKIETLPPLVTPSEIERLKYQLGLVQRNEAFLLHAGDCAESFDACTHENISAKIGLILSFSLILIWGARLPVVRIGRIAGQYAKPRSSPKEKIGDREVLSFRGDNVNGLDPNDRTPDPERLLRAYFHSATTLNHVRGLLTSGFASLHHPRDWSLNHVRSPSLRKEFEHIVEGLSDALEFSRTIGADAGGASFERGGGRGTVGEVDFYTSHEGLMLEYEQALTRAVPVGSVGQRKTEGGSEEKAFYNTSAHFIWIGDRTRQLTGAHVEYFRGIRNPIGIKVGPSMANDELVRLLDIVNPLKEAGRVTLITRYGAGKIDAYLAGHIAAVQASGHGVVWICDPMHGNTQTSSSGLKTRHFGTIISELTASSEFTGELNDEGFSVTECVGGSMELGEEDLPMRYQSFCDPRLNFEQSLDVAFLISNYMKKERRGAAPAAGTDVLYKELSRQSSQDDH
;
A
#
# COMPACT_ATOMS: atom_id res chain seq x y z
N MET A 1 -21.71 19.48 23.85
CA MET A 1 -20.88 18.35 23.39
C MET A 1 -20.43 17.61 24.64
N ALA A 2 -20.81 16.34 24.81
CA ALA A 2 -20.23 15.54 25.89
C ALA A 2 -18.70 15.49 25.66
N ALA A 3 -17.91 15.75 26.70
CA ALA A 3 -16.46 15.62 26.60
C ALA A 3 -16.13 14.20 26.15
N SER A 4 -15.46 14.05 25.01
CA SER A 4 -15.00 12.74 24.55
C SER A 4 -14.11 12.12 25.63
N GLU A 5 -14.30 10.84 25.93
CA GLU A 5 -13.41 10.11 26.85
C GLU A 5 -11.94 10.33 26.45
N PRO A 6 -11.03 10.52 27.42
CA PRO A 6 -9.62 10.70 27.14
C PRO A 6 -9.09 9.49 26.38
N TRP A 7 -8.38 9.73 25.28
CA TRP A 7 -7.83 8.65 24.49
C TRP A 7 -6.68 7.95 25.22
N SER A 8 -6.62 6.64 25.08
CA SER A 8 -5.46 5.82 25.45
C SER A 8 -5.30 4.70 24.43
N PRO A 9 -4.13 4.03 24.35
CA PRO A 9 -3.96 2.88 23.47
C PRO A 9 -4.99 1.76 23.67
N SER A 10 -5.65 1.69 24.84
CA SER A 10 -6.67 0.69 25.17
C SER A 10 -8.12 1.22 25.14
N SER A 11 -8.34 2.51 24.84
CA SER A 11 -9.67 3.12 24.78
C SER A 11 -10.62 2.45 23.78
N TRP A 12 -10.09 1.84 22.72
CA TRP A 12 -10.86 1.08 21.74
C TRP A 12 -11.59 -0.12 22.35
N LYS A 13 -11.11 -0.68 23.46
CA LYS A 13 -11.71 -1.86 24.13
C LYS A 13 -13.10 -1.59 24.71
N SER A 14 -13.48 -0.32 24.89
CA SER A 14 -14.84 0.06 25.31
C SER A 14 -15.82 0.19 24.14
N LYS A 15 -15.35 0.05 22.89
CA LYS A 15 -16.16 0.18 21.67
C LYS A 15 -16.49 -1.19 21.09
N SER A 16 -17.52 -1.22 20.23
CA SER A 16 -17.81 -2.40 19.42
C SER A 16 -16.71 -2.63 18.38
N ILE A 17 -16.20 -3.85 18.30
CA ILE A 17 -15.16 -4.25 17.36
C ILE A 17 -15.77 -5.09 16.23
N ALA A 18 -15.46 -4.73 14.99
CA ALA A 18 -15.77 -5.52 13.81
C ALA A 18 -14.57 -6.42 13.46
N GLN A 19 -14.83 -7.57 12.83
CA GLN A 19 -13.78 -8.50 12.37
C GLN A 19 -12.91 -9.10 13.49
N ASP A 20 -13.42 -9.10 14.72
CA ASP A 20 -12.71 -9.65 15.88
C ASP A 20 -12.32 -11.14 15.72
N VAL A 21 -11.35 -11.57 16.50
CA VAL A 21 -10.80 -12.93 16.52
C VAL A 21 -10.90 -13.49 17.93
N GLU A 22 -11.69 -14.55 18.07
CA GLU A 22 -11.81 -15.29 19.32
C GLU A 22 -10.65 -16.30 19.44
N TYR A 23 -9.73 -16.03 20.36
CA TYR A 23 -8.63 -16.94 20.68
C TYR A 23 -9.06 -17.93 21.79
N PRO A 24 -8.72 -19.24 21.67
CA PRO A 24 -9.16 -20.26 22.65
C PRO A 24 -8.65 -20.04 24.09
N ASP A 25 -7.47 -19.46 24.24
CA ASP A 25 -6.84 -19.19 25.54
C ASP A 25 -6.51 -17.68 25.68
N PRO A 26 -7.37 -16.90 26.35
CA PRO A 26 -7.13 -15.47 26.59
C PRO A 26 -5.91 -15.18 27.46
N GLN A 27 -5.53 -16.08 28.38
CA GLN A 27 -4.33 -15.90 29.20
C GLN A 27 -3.06 -16.09 28.36
N HIS A 28 -3.07 -17.03 27.43
CA HIS A 28 -1.98 -17.22 26.47
C HIS A 28 -1.84 -16.01 25.54
N LEU A 29 -2.95 -15.51 25.00
CA LEU A 29 -2.96 -14.26 24.22
C LEU A 29 -2.34 -13.09 24.99
N SER A 30 -2.75 -12.89 26.25
CA SER A 30 -2.20 -11.82 27.09
C SER A 30 -0.68 -11.97 27.31
N LYS A 31 -0.16 -13.19 27.45
CA LYS A 31 1.29 -13.45 27.59
C LYS A 31 2.04 -13.07 26.32
N VAL A 32 1.53 -13.47 25.15
CA VAL A 32 2.14 -13.14 23.86
C VAL A 32 2.14 -11.63 23.62
N LEU A 33 1.02 -10.95 23.86
CA LEU A 33 0.92 -9.50 23.69
C LEU A 33 1.87 -8.75 24.64
N SER A 34 1.98 -9.20 25.90
CA SER A 34 2.93 -8.63 26.88
C SER A 34 4.37 -8.81 26.41
N LYS A 35 4.69 -9.93 25.75
CA LYS A 35 6.01 -10.13 25.14
C LYS A 35 6.25 -9.11 24.04
N ILE A 36 5.32 -8.94 23.11
CA ILE A 36 5.42 -7.99 21.98
C ILE A 36 5.59 -6.55 22.48
N GLU A 37 4.90 -6.16 23.55
CA GLU A 37 5.02 -4.82 24.15
C GLU A 37 6.46 -4.49 24.58
N THR A 38 7.22 -5.49 25.05
CA THR A 38 8.62 -5.32 25.45
C THR A 38 9.62 -5.35 24.29
N LEU A 39 9.19 -5.75 23.09
CA LEU A 39 10.08 -5.84 21.93
C LEU A 39 10.34 -4.45 21.32
N PRO A 40 11.48 -4.27 20.64
CA PRO A 40 11.79 -3.03 19.92
C PRO A 40 10.67 -2.62 18.95
N PRO A 41 10.46 -1.31 18.73
CA PRO A 41 9.58 -0.85 17.67
C PRO A 41 10.11 -1.28 16.29
N LEU A 42 9.21 -1.56 15.33
CA LEU A 42 9.62 -1.85 13.94
C LEU A 42 10.04 -0.57 13.21
N VAL A 43 9.37 0.55 13.50
CA VAL A 43 9.66 1.86 12.90
C VAL A 43 9.80 2.94 13.95
N THR A 44 10.49 4.02 13.63
CA THR A 44 10.69 5.14 14.55
C THR A 44 9.67 6.26 14.34
N PRO A 45 9.31 7.00 15.40
CA PRO A 45 8.49 8.21 15.29
C PRO A 45 9.02 9.24 14.27
N SER A 46 10.34 9.39 14.16
CA SER A 46 10.95 10.32 13.20
C SER A 46 10.70 9.92 11.74
N GLU A 47 10.68 8.61 11.44
CA GLU A 47 10.35 8.12 10.10
C GLU A 47 8.87 8.31 9.78
N ILE A 48 8.00 8.11 10.78
CA ILE A 48 6.55 8.37 10.67
C ILE A 48 6.27 9.85 10.37
N GLU A 49 6.90 10.77 11.11
CA GLU A 49 6.74 12.20 10.89
C GLU A 49 7.30 12.64 9.52
N ARG A 50 8.40 12.02 9.06
CA ARG A 50 8.92 12.25 7.70
C ARG A 50 7.92 11.81 6.62
N LEU A 51 7.31 10.64 6.78
CA LEU A 51 6.28 10.17 5.86
C LEU A 51 5.07 11.12 5.85
N LYS A 52 4.59 11.55 7.01
CA LYS A 52 3.48 12.51 7.11
C LYS A 52 3.79 13.82 6.40
N TYR A 53 5.01 14.34 6.54
CA TYR A 53 5.47 15.51 5.77
C TYR A 53 5.42 15.26 4.25
N GLN A 54 5.94 14.11 3.79
CA GLN A 54 5.94 13.76 2.38
C GLN A 54 4.52 13.58 1.81
N LEU A 55 3.61 12.99 2.58
CA LEU A 55 2.18 12.92 2.21
C LEU A 55 1.53 14.32 2.17
N GLY A 56 2.03 15.27 2.95
CA GLY A 56 1.66 16.68 2.81
C GLY A 56 2.08 17.26 1.45
N LEU A 57 3.19 16.83 0.86
CA LEU A 57 3.59 17.19 -0.51
C LEU A 57 2.61 16.61 -1.54
N VAL A 58 2.24 15.33 -1.36
CA VAL A 58 1.26 14.65 -2.23
C VAL A 58 -0.09 15.37 -2.18
N GLN A 59 -0.57 15.71 -0.99
CA GLN A 59 -1.81 16.48 -0.80
C GLN A 59 -1.82 17.82 -1.57
N ARG A 60 -0.65 18.41 -1.82
CA ARG A 60 -0.49 19.66 -2.57
C ARG A 60 -0.14 19.47 -4.05
N ASN A 61 -0.16 18.24 -4.55
CA ASN A 61 0.28 17.86 -5.90
C ASN A 61 1.76 18.18 -6.18
N GLU A 62 2.60 18.22 -5.14
CA GLU A 62 4.05 18.44 -5.24
C GLU A 62 4.83 17.11 -5.29
N ALA A 63 4.15 15.98 -5.05
CA ALA A 63 4.67 14.63 -5.15
C ALA A 63 3.52 13.68 -5.52
N PHE A 64 3.86 12.46 -5.92
CA PHE A 64 2.91 11.40 -6.25
C PHE A 64 3.03 10.25 -5.24
N LEU A 65 1.93 9.67 -4.78
CA LEU A 65 1.96 8.51 -3.88
C LEU A 65 1.88 7.19 -4.68
N LEU A 66 2.88 6.33 -4.53
CA LEU A 66 2.84 4.93 -4.93
C LEU A 66 2.67 4.05 -3.69
N HIS A 67 1.46 3.51 -3.50
CA HIS A 67 1.17 2.52 -2.45
C HIS A 67 0.92 1.16 -3.08
N ALA A 68 1.83 0.20 -2.83
CA ALA A 68 1.84 -1.07 -3.57
C ALA A 68 2.37 -2.25 -2.73
N GLY A 69 1.95 -3.47 -3.07
CA GLY A 69 2.49 -4.71 -2.48
C GLY A 69 1.44 -5.80 -2.37
N ASP A 70 1.67 -6.77 -1.50
CA ASP A 70 0.80 -7.95 -1.42
C ASP A 70 -0.60 -7.62 -0.91
N CYS A 71 -1.56 -8.44 -1.34
CA CYS A 71 -2.86 -8.51 -0.71
C CYS A 71 -2.67 -8.90 0.77
N ALA A 72 -2.19 -10.12 1.01
CA ALA A 72 -1.76 -10.64 2.31
C ALA A 72 -0.33 -11.18 2.18
N GLU A 73 0.56 -10.82 3.08
CA GLU A 73 1.86 -11.48 3.19
C GLU A 73 1.69 -12.87 3.78
N SER A 74 2.60 -13.78 3.42
CA SER A 74 2.74 -15.09 4.06
C SER A 74 4.09 -15.21 4.74
N PHE A 75 4.13 -15.95 5.85
CA PHE A 75 5.36 -16.30 6.55
C PHE A 75 6.35 -17.07 5.65
N ASP A 76 5.84 -17.95 4.79
CA ASP A 76 6.68 -18.73 3.87
C ASP A 76 7.28 -17.86 2.76
N ALA A 77 6.67 -16.72 2.46
CA ALA A 77 7.16 -15.75 1.49
C ALA A 77 8.25 -14.81 2.05
N CYS A 78 8.60 -14.92 3.34
CA CYS A 78 9.67 -14.14 3.98
C CYS A 78 11.07 -14.67 3.58
N THR A 79 11.41 -14.55 2.29
CA THR A 79 12.68 -15.00 1.70
C THR A 79 13.44 -13.84 1.05
N HIS A 80 14.75 -14.01 0.87
CA HIS A 80 15.59 -13.01 0.20
C HIS A 80 15.06 -12.71 -1.21
N GLU A 81 14.76 -13.75 -1.98
CA GLU A 81 14.36 -13.67 -3.38
C GLU A 81 13.03 -12.92 -3.54
N ASN A 82 12.01 -13.31 -2.76
CA ASN A 82 10.68 -12.70 -2.83
C ASN A 82 10.72 -11.22 -2.42
N ILE A 83 11.34 -10.92 -1.27
CA ILE A 83 11.42 -9.54 -0.79
C ILE A 83 12.21 -8.67 -1.78
N SER A 84 13.34 -9.16 -2.31
CA SER A 84 14.14 -8.39 -3.27
C SER A 84 13.39 -8.14 -4.57
N ALA A 85 12.66 -9.13 -5.08
CA ALA A 85 11.85 -8.99 -6.27
C ALA A 85 10.67 -8.01 -6.05
N LYS A 86 10.05 -7.99 -4.87
CA LYS A 86 9.01 -7.01 -4.49
C LYS A 86 9.51 -5.58 -4.58
N ILE A 87 10.63 -5.35 -3.91
CA ILE A 87 11.25 -4.04 -3.83
C ILE A 87 11.71 -3.63 -5.24
N GLY A 88 12.30 -4.55 -6.01
CA GLY A 88 12.68 -4.30 -7.41
C GLY A 88 11.50 -3.86 -8.28
N LEU A 89 10.35 -4.52 -8.16
CA LEU A 89 9.13 -4.14 -8.89
C LEU A 89 8.62 -2.76 -8.47
N ILE A 90 8.50 -2.49 -7.17
CA ILE A 90 8.01 -1.18 -6.68
C ILE A 90 8.96 -0.05 -7.09
N LEU A 91 10.28 -0.28 -7.06
CA LEU A 91 11.27 0.69 -7.51
C LEU A 91 11.19 0.93 -9.02
N SER A 92 11.02 -0.13 -9.81
CA SER A 92 10.85 -0.04 -11.28
C SER A 92 9.58 0.73 -11.63
N PHE A 93 8.46 0.42 -10.99
CA PHE A 93 7.21 1.15 -11.11
C PHE A 93 7.44 2.64 -10.80
N SER A 94 8.06 2.92 -9.66
CA SER A 94 8.31 4.29 -9.23
C SER A 94 9.19 5.06 -10.21
N LEU A 95 10.21 4.43 -10.79
CA LEU A 95 11.06 5.05 -11.80
C LEU A 95 10.25 5.47 -13.03
N ILE A 96 9.37 4.59 -13.51
CA ILE A 96 8.49 4.86 -14.67
C ILE A 96 7.58 6.07 -14.38
N LEU A 97 7.02 6.16 -13.17
CA LEU A 97 6.21 7.31 -12.75
C LEU A 97 7.02 8.60 -12.69
N ILE A 98 8.19 8.59 -12.05
CA ILE A 98 9.08 9.77 -11.95
C ILE A 98 9.41 10.28 -13.36
N TRP A 99 9.69 9.37 -14.30
CA TRP A 99 10.04 9.73 -15.66
C TRP A 99 8.90 10.44 -16.43
N GLY A 100 7.67 9.94 -16.30
CA GLY A 100 6.49 10.50 -16.95
C GLY A 100 5.98 11.77 -16.28
N ALA A 101 5.71 11.66 -14.98
CA ALA A 101 5.13 12.72 -14.15
C ALA A 101 6.07 13.90 -13.94
N ARG A 102 7.38 13.65 -13.87
CA ARG A 102 8.38 14.64 -13.42
C ARG A 102 8.07 15.19 -12.02
N LEU A 103 7.53 14.33 -11.16
CA LEU A 103 7.26 14.59 -9.75
C LEU A 103 8.03 13.59 -8.87
N PRO A 104 8.43 13.98 -7.66
CA PRO A 104 8.87 13.03 -6.64
C PRO A 104 7.80 11.96 -6.39
N VAL A 105 8.22 10.72 -6.12
CA VAL A 105 7.29 9.64 -5.74
C VAL A 105 7.54 9.21 -4.29
N VAL A 106 6.50 9.26 -3.47
CA VAL A 106 6.47 8.70 -2.11
C VAL A 106 6.11 7.22 -2.23
N ARG A 107 6.96 6.33 -1.71
CA ARG A 107 6.82 4.88 -1.87
C ARG A 107 6.39 4.23 -0.55
N ILE A 108 5.19 3.68 -0.53
CA ILE A 108 4.68 2.91 0.60
C ILE A 108 4.45 1.47 0.14
N GLY A 109 5.15 0.53 0.78
CA GLY A 109 4.97 -0.90 0.59
C GLY A 109 3.87 -1.46 1.49
N ARG A 110 3.01 -2.32 0.95
CA ARG A 110 2.19 -3.28 1.73
C ARG A 110 3.09 -4.46 2.07
N ILE A 111 3.93 -4.28 3.09
CA ILE A 111 5.03 -5.20 3.43
C ILE A 111 5.43 -5.04 4.91
N ALA A 112 5.97 -6.10 5.49
CA ALA A 112 6.43 -6.19 6.88
C ALA A 112 5.31 -5.93 7.91
N GLY A 113 4.13 -6.50 7.69
CA GLY A 113 3.02 -6.43 8.65
C GLY A 113 1.65 -6.83 8.11
N GLN A 114 1.50 -7.03 6.80
CA GLN A 114 0.23 -7.25 6.11
C GLN A 114 -0.25 -8.72 6.21
N TYR A 115 -0.20 -9.30 7.41
CA TYR A 115 -0.49 -10.71 7.69
C TYR A 115 -1.93 -10.99 8.15
N ALA A 116 -2.78 -9.97 8.26
CA ALA A 116 -4.16 -10.11 8.73
C ALA A 116 -5.15 -9.68 7.65
N LYS A 117 -6.31 -10.37 7.59
CA LYS A 117 -7.32 -10.16 6.56
C LYS A 117 -8.75 -10.21 7.11
N PRO A 118 -9.59 -9.21 6.77
CA PRO A 118 -11.00 -9.26 7.10
C PRO A 118 -11.71 -10.26 6.18
N ARG A 119 -12.75 -10.92 6.69
CA ARG A 119 -13.53 -11.91 5.95
C ARG A 119 -15.01 -11.54 5.94
N SER A 120 -15.68 -11.80 4.81
CA SER A 120 -17.13 -11.61 4.68
C SER A 120 -17.93 -12.62 5.52
N SER A 121 -17.37 -13.81 5.75
CA SER A 121 -17.94 -14.85 6.60
C SER A 121 -16.89 -15.32 7.60
N PRO A 122 -17.25 -15.63 8.86
CA PRO A 122 -16.31 -16.18 9.85
C PRO A 122 -15.89 -17.62 9.55
N LYS A 123 -16.70 -18.35 8.75
CA LYS A 123 -16.48 -19.74 8.37
C LYS A 123 -16.57 -19.92 6.86
N GLU A 124 -15.88 -20.93 6.34
CA GLU A 124 -15.94 -21.36 4.95
C GLU A 124 -16.16 -22.86 4.83
N LYS A 125 -16.79 -23.27 3.73
CA LYS A 125 -17.06 -24.68 3.43
C LYS A 125 -15.97 -25.22 2.50
N ILE A 126 -15.30 -26.29 2.92
CA ILE A 126 -14.26 -26.98 2.15
C ILE A 126 -14.69 -28.45 2.03
N GLY A 127 -15.15 -28.84 0.84
CA GLY A 127 -15.85 -30.11 0.65
C GLY A 127 -17.10 -30.17 1.54
N ASP A 128 -17.20 -31.20 2.39
CA ASP A 128 -18.30 -31.34 3.35
C ASP A 128 -18.01 -30.76 4.74
N ARG A 129 -16.81 -30.21 4.96
CA ARG A 129 -16.39 -29.64 6.26
C ARG A 129 -16.66 -28.14 6.30
N GLU A 130 -17.18 -27.68 7.42
CA GLU A 130 -17.23 -26.25 7.76
C GLU A 130 -16.05 -25.92 8.69
N VAL A 131 -15.19 -25.00 8.29
CA VAL A 131 -13.99 -24.59 9.04
C VAL A 131 -13.97 -23.08 9.23
N LEU A 132 -13.22 -22.59 10.22
CA LEU A 132 -12.98 -21.14 10.32
C LEU A 132 -12.28 -20.65 9.06
N SER A 133 -12.70 -19.48 8.59
CA SER A 133 -12.09 -18.85 7.43
C SER A 133 -10.63 -18.50 7.72
N PHE A 134 -9.77 -18.66 6.70
CA PHE A 134 -8.42 -18.09 6.74
C PHE A 134 -8.48 -16.59 7.02
N ARG A 135 -7.80 -16.11 8.07
CA ARG A 135 -7.75 -14.68 8.42
C ARG A 135 -6.36 -14.08 8.27
N GLY A 136 -5.48 -14.77 7.54
CA GLY A 136 -4.08 -14.42 7.36
C GLY A 136 -3.19 -15.07 8.41
N ASP A 137 -1.89 -15.16 8.11
CA ASP A 137 -0.91 -15.95 8.87
C ASP A 137 -0.71 -15.48 10.32
N ASN A 138 -1.07 -14.22 10.63
CA ASN A 138 -1.10 -13.67 11.98
C ASN A 138 -2.19 -14.34 12.86
N VAL A 139 -3.27 -14.85 12.26
CA VAL A 139 -4.40 -15.42 13.00
C VAL A 139 -4.37 -16.95 12.97
N ASN A 140 -4.40 -17.55 11.79
CA ASN A 140 -4.47 -19.00 11.60
C ASN A 140 -3.73 -19.44 10.33
N GLY A 141 -3.54 -20.74 10.16
CA GLY A 141 -2.87 -21.32 9.00
C GLY A 141 -3.78 -21.47 7.81
N LEU A 142 -3.17 -21.63 6.63
CA LEU A 142 -3.88 -21.84 5.38
C LEU A 142 -4.51 -23.25 5.29
N ASP A 143 -3.87 -24.26 5.86
CA ASP A 143 -4.37 -25.64 5.87
C ASP A 143 -5.75 -25.70 6.57
N PRO A 144 -6.78 -26.35 5.98
CA PRO A 144 -8.08 -26.54 6.61
C PRO A 144 -8.04 -27.21 8.00
N ASN A 145 -6.94 -27.89 8.33
CA ASN A 145 -6.71 -28.50 9.65
C ASN A 145 -5.97 -27.58 10.63
N ASP A 146 -5.48 -26.42 10.18
CA ASP A 146 -4.78 -25.40 10.97
C ASP A 146 -5.58 -24.08 11.00
N ARG A 147 -6.89 -24.17 11.25
CA ARG A 147 -7.82 -23.02 11.21
C ARG A 147 -8.10 -22.38 12.58
N THR A 148 -7.67 -23.01 13.66
CA THR A 148 -7.83 -22.48 15.02
C THR A 148 -6.94 -21.25 15.21
N PRO A 149 -7.45 -20.11 15.69
CA PRO A 149 -6.63 -18.95 16.00
C PRO A 149 -5.55 -19.28 17.04
N ASP A 150 -4.30 -18.94 16.73
CA ASP A 150 -3.14 -19.21 17.58
C ASP A 150 -2.45 -17.89 17.94
N PRO A 151 -2.41 -17.49 19.22
CA PRO A 151 -1.75 -16.26 19.63
C PRO A 151 -0.25 -16.21 19.28
N GLU A 152 0.47 -17.33 19.22
CA GLU A 152 1.90 -17.34 18.88
C GLU A 152 2.17 -16.82 17.46
N ARG A 153 1.17 -16.87 16.58
CA ARG A 153 1.25 -16.29 15.24
C ARG A 153 1.39 -14.77 15.24
N LEU A 154 0.90 -14.06 16.27
CA LEU A 154 1.15 -12.63 16.46
C LEU A 154 2.64 -12.37 16.70
N LEU A 155 3.28 -13.19 17.53
CA LEU A 155 4.71 -13.08 17.83
C LEU A 155 5.57 -13.44 16.60
N ARG A 156 5.18 -14.49 15.87
CA ARG A 156 5.81 -14.85 14.58
C ARG A 156 5.68 -13.72 13.55
N ALA A 157 4.51 -13.10 13.45
CA ALA A 157 4.28 -11.96 12.57
C ALA A 157 5.22 -10.79 12.92
N TYR A 158 5.43 -10.48 14.20
CA TYR A 158 6.43 -9.49 14.61
C TYR A 158 7.84 -9.84 14.10
N PHE A 159 8.30 -11.08 14.29
CA PHE A 159 9.66 -11.46 13.88
C PHE A 159 9.85 -11.52 12.36
N HIS A 160 8.82 -11.94 11.61
CA HIS A 160 8.85 -11.85 10.14
C HIS A 160 8.81 -10.41 9.65
N SER A 161 8.02 -9.55 10.30
CA SER A 161 8.00 -8.10 9.99
C SER A 161 9.36 -7.46 10.23
N ALA A 162 10.00 -7.77 11.38
CA ALA A 162 11.33 -7.27 11.70
C ALA A 162 12.39 -7.76 10.71
N THR A 163 12.38 -9.06 10.38
CA THR A 163 13.30 -9.66 9.40
C THR A 163 13.12 -9.03 8.02
N THR A 164 11.87 -8.91 7.56
CA THR A 164 11.54 -8.32 6.26
C THR A 164 11.98 -6.86 6.20
N LEU A 165 11.63 -6.05 7.19
CA LEU A 165 12.01 -4.64 7.23
C LEU A 165 13.53 -4.44 7.31
N ASN A 166 14.24 -5.28 8.08
CA ASN A 166 15.70 -5.24 8.13
C ASN A 166 16.31 -5.54 6.76
N HIS A 167 15.80 -6.57 6.06
CA HIS A 167 16.24 -6.91 4.71
C HIS A 167 15.97 -5.77 3.72
N VAL A 168 14.77 -5.18 3.73
CA VAL A 168 14.41 -4.02 2.90
C VAL A 168 15.37 -2.84 3.15
N ARG A 169 15.64 -2.49 4.42
CA ARG A 169 16.59 -1.42 4.76
C ARG A 169 18.01 -1.73 4.27
N GLY A 170 18.43 -2.99 4.36
CA GLY A 170 19.70 -3.47 3.83
C GLY A 170 19.79 -3.31 2.31
N LEU A 171 18.79 -3.80 1.58
CA LEU A 171 18.71 -3.66 0.11
C LEU A 171 18.82 -2.20 -0.33
N LEU A 172 18.01 -1.32 0.26
CA LEU A 172 17.95 0.10 -0.14
C LEU A 172 19.25 0.87 0.14
N THR A 173 20.12 0.33 1.01
CA THR A 173 21.43 0.93 1.33
C THR A 173 22.61 0.22 0.64
N SER A 174 22.37 -0.89 -0.06
CA SER A 174 23.37 -1.69 -0.77
C SER A 174 23.40 -1.43 -2.29
N GLY A 175 22.98 -0.24 -2.72
CA GLY A 175 23.01 0.14 -4.14
C GLY A 175 21.90 -0.45 -4.98
N PHE A 176 21.09 -1.36 -4.42
CA PHE A 176 19.96 -1.98 -5.10
C PHE A 176 18.97 -0.95 -5.64
N ALA A 177 18.83 0.20 -4.98
CA ALA A 177 17.96 1.30 -5.38
C ALA A 177 18.68 2.42 -6.16
N SER A 178 19.97 2.25 -6.47
CA SER A 178 20.80 3.30 -7.06
C SER A 178 20.46 3.53 -8.53
N LEU A 179 20.16 4.79 -8.88
CA LEU A 179 19.95 5.21 -10.26
C LEU A 179 21.27 5.27 -11.08
N HIS A 180 22.44 5.01 -10.48
CA HIS A 180 23.71 4.90 -11.21
C HIS A 180 23.88 3.57 -11.94
N HIS A 181 23.18 2.52 -11.48
CA HIS A 181 23.23 1.18 -12.07
C HIS A 181 21.82 0.64 -12.43
N PRO A 182 20.99 1.41 -13.16
CA PRO A 182 19.62 1.01 -13.49
C PRO A 182 19.57 -0.21 -14.42
N ARG A 183 20.69 -0.52 -15.11
CA ARG A 183 20.82 -1.72 -15.97
C ARG A 183 20.81 -3.03 -15.18
N ASP A 184 21.09 -2.99 -13.88
CA ASP A 184 20.98 -4.17 -13.01
C ASP A 184 19.51 -4.53 -12.73
N TRP A 185 18.57 -3.60 -12.99
CA TRP A 185 17.11 -3.85 -13.02
C TRP A 185 16.66 -4.40 -14.37
N SER A 186 17.40 -5.37 -14.88
CA SER A 186 17.16 -5.96 -16.19
C SER A 186 15.73 -6.52 -16.30
N LEU A 187 14.96 -5.96 -17.24
CA LEU A 187 13.66 -6.47 -17.67
C LEU A 187 13.80 -7.59 -18.72
N ASN A 188 14.94 -8.30 -18.76
CA ASN A 188 15.12 -9.49 -19.61
C ASN A 188 14.03 -10.53 -19.41
N HIS A 189 13.37 -10.50 -18.24
CA HIS A 189 12.19 -11.28 -18.01
C HIS A 189 11.01 -10.78 -18.87
N VAL A 190 10.55 -9.54 -18.74
CA VAL A 190 9.33 -9.02 -19.43
C VAL A 190 9.17 -9.51 -20.90
N ARG A 191 8.11 -10.29 -21.17
CA ARG A 191 7.88 -10.91 -22.50
C ARG A 191 7.63 -9.86 -23.56
N SER A 192 6.75 -8.91 -23.25
CA SER A 192 6.32 -7.85 -24.16
C SER A 192 7.53 -7.06 -24.71
N PRO A 193 7.82 -7.16 -26.03
CA PRO A 193 8.92 -6.42 -26.64
C PRO A 193 8.70 -4.90 -26.60
N SER A 194 7.44 -4.45 -26.66
CA SER A 194 7.10 -3.03 -26.57
C SER A 194 7.40 -2.47 -25.17
N LEU A 195 6.97 -3.16 -24.10
CA LEU A 195 7.28 -2.75 -22.73
C LEU A 195 8.78 -2.71 -22.46
N ARG A 196 9.53 -3.73 -22.91
CA ARG A 196 11.00 -3.75 -22.78
C ARG A 196 11.63 -2.54 -23.44
N LYS A 197 11.24 -2.25 -24.68
CA LYS A 197 11.75 -1.10 -25.44
C LYS A 197 11.41 0.23 -24.77
N GLU A 198 10.20 0.38 -24.23
CA GLU A 198 9.83 1.60 -23.51
C GLU A 198 10.67 1.78 -22.23
N PHE A 199 10.91 0.71 -21.48
CA PHE A 199 11.75 0.77 -20.28
C PHE A 199 13.21 1.06 -20.61
N GLU A 200 13.76 0.41 -21.63
CA GLU A 200 15.12 0.67 -22.14
C GLU A 200 15.30 2.15 -22.47
N HIS A 201 14.30 2.77 -23.13
CA HIS A 201 14.32 4.20 -23.44
C HIS A 201 14.35 5.09 -22.17
N ILE A 202 13.64 4.71 -21.10
CA ILE A 202 13.71 5.41 -19.81
C ILE A 202 15.11 5.30 -19.21
N VAL A 203 15.68 4.10 -19.20
CA VAL A 203 17.00 3.81 -18.62
C VAL A 203 18.10 4.57 -19.37
N GLU A 204 18.05 4.59 -20.70
CA GLU A 204 18.99 5.35 -21.54
C GLU A 204 18.89 6.85 -21.27
N GLY A 205 17.67 7.39 -21.28
CA GLY A 205 17.45 8.82 -21.04
C GLY A 205 17.83 9.26 -19.61
N LEU A 206 17.66 8.39 -18.62
CA LEU A 206 18.15 8.64 -17.26
C LEU A 206 19.67 8.63 -17.20
N SER A 207 20.31 7.65 -17.85
CA SER A 207 21.77 7.53 -17.89
C SER A 207 22.39 8.80 -18.47
N ASP A 208 21.85 9.30 -19.60
CA ASP A 208 22.26 10.55 -20.24
C ASP A 208 22.04 11.77 -19.31
N ALA A 209 20.88 11.88 -18.67
CA ALA A 209 20.60 12.98 -17.74
C ALA A 209 21.54 13.00 -16.52
N LEU A 210 21.87 11.83 -15.97
CA LEU A 210 22.82 11.72 -14.87
C LEU A 210 24.26 12.04 -15.30
N GLU A 211 24.65 11.64 -16.51
CA GLU A 211 25.93 12.01 -17.10
C GLU A 211 26.04 13.52 -17.34
N PHE A 212 24.97 14.14 -17.85
CA PHE A 212 24.88 15.59 -17.98
C PHE A 212 24.98 16.29 -16.60
N SER A 213 24.24 15.80 -15.59
CA SER A 213 24.28 16.31 -14.21
C SER A 213 25.71 16.28 -13.63
N ARG A 214 26.43 15.18 -13.83
CA ARG A 214 27.87 15.07 -13.48
C ARG A 214 28.72 16.08 -14.24
N THR A 215 28.49 16.21 -15.55
CA THR A 215 29.25 17.12 -16.43
C THR A 215 29.12 18.59 -15.99
N ILE A 216 27.94 19.02 -15.51
CA ILE A 216 27.72 20.38 -14.99
C ILE A 216 28.09 20.55 -13.51
N GLY A 217 28.65 19.51 -12.87
CA GLY A 217 29.13 19.56 -11.49
C GLY A 217 28.08 19.39 -10.40
N ALA A 218 26.84 19.00 -10.75
CA ALA A 218 25.77 18.78 -9.77
C ALA A 218 25.92 17.47 -8.97
N ASP A 219 26.81 16.58 -9.41
CA ASP A 219 27.15 15.28 -8.78
C ASP A 219 28.67 15.17 -8.51
N ALA A 220 29.32 16.31 -8.26
CA ALA A 220 30.76 16.37 -8.04
C ALA A 220 31.14 15.93 -6.60
N GLY A 221 31.52 14.66 -6.43
CA GLY A 221 32.69 14.35 -5.60
C GLY A 221 32.51 13.57 -4.29
N GLY A 222 31.42 12.83 -4.08
CA GLY A 222 31.30 11.87 -2.98
C GLY A 222 31.54 10.43 -3.44
N ALA A 223 32.18 9.59 -2.62
CA ALA A 223 32.00 8.14 -2.76
C ALA A 223 30.49 7.81 -2.64
N SER A 224 30.02 6.72 -3.26
CA SER A 224 28.65 6.25 -2.97
C SER A 224 28.51 5.87 -1.51
N PHE A 225 27.28 5.86 -0.98
CA PHE A 225 27.02 5.46 0.42
C PHE A 225 27.67 4.11 0.75
N GLU A 226 27.58 3.16 -0.18
CA GLU A 226 28.15 1.81 -0.09
C GLU A 226 29.67 1.77 -0.02
N ARG A 227 30.34 2.79 -0.55
CA ARG A 227 31.79 2.97 -0.48
C ARG A 227 32.21 3.90 0.66
N GLY A 228 31.31 4.18 1.60
CA GLY A 228 31.56 5.02 2.78
C GLY A 228 31.33 6.52 2.58
N GLY A 229 30.65 6.93 1.50
CA GLY A 229 30.25 8.31 1.30
C GLY A 229 28.95 8.71 2.00
N GLY A 230 28.55 9.96 1.83
CA GLY A 230 27.31 10.49 2.40
C GLY A 230 26.05 10.00 1.66
N ARG A 231 24.89 10.14 2.31
CA ARG A 231 23.60 9.87 1.67
C ARG A 231 23.36 10.86 0.53
N GLY A 232 23.11 10.37 -0.68
CA GLY A 232 22.93 11.18 -1.89
C GLY A 232 21.52 11.05 -2.48
N THR A 233 21.05 12.08 -3.16
CA THR A 233 19.71 12.15 -3.77
C THR A 233 19.49 11.13 -4.91
N VAL A 234 20.58 10.61 -5.51
CA VAL A 234 20.56 9.68 -6.65
C VAL A 234 20.82 8.22 -6.22
N GLY A 235 21.46 8.03 -5.06
CA GLY A 235 21.91 6.71 -4.57
C GLY A 235 21.01 6.06 -3.54
N GLU A 236 20.06 6.80 -2.96
CA GLU A 236 19.16 6.30 -1.92
C GLU A 236 17.70 6.65 -2.19
N VAL A 237 16.81 5.79 -1.70
CA VAL A 237 15.37 5.93 -1.83
C VAL A 237 14.71 5.72 -0.48
N ASP A 238 13.88 6.67 -0.06
CA ASP A 238 12.98 6.47 1.08
C ASP A 238 11.88 5.45 0.68
N PHE A 239 11.70 4.44 1.52
CA PHE A 239 10.67 3.41 1.38
C PHE A 239 9.99 3.17 2.73
N TYR A 240 8.67 3.17 2.73
CA TYR A 240 7.87 3.04 3.95
C TYR A 240 7.07 1.75 3.95
N THR A 241 6.75 1.25 5.13
CA THR A 241 5.93 0.04 5.34
C THR A 241 4.51 0.40 5.74
N SER A 242 3.58 -0.48 5.38
CA SER A 242 2.18 -0.35 5.72
C SER A 242 1.43 -1.66 5.79
N HIS A 243 0.35 -1.65 6.58
CA HIS A 243 -0.64 -2.71 6.65
C HIS A 243 -1.99 -2.19 7.16
N GLU A 244 -3.03 -3.00 7.01
CA GLU A 244 -4.33 -2.76 7.64
C GLU A 244 -4.20 -2.94 9.14
N GLY A 245 -4.51 -1.90 9.92
CA GLY A 245 -4.50 -1.98 11.39
C GLY A 245 -5.70 -2.77 11.92
N LEU A 246 -5.80 -4.04 11.53
CA LEU A 246 -6.97 -4.90 11.75
C LEU A 246 -6.99 -5.51 13.16
N MET A 247 -5.85 -6.04 13.60
CA MET A 247 -5.69 -6.74 14.88
C MET A 247 -5.33 -5.73 15.98
N LEU A 248 -6.32 -5.09 16.59
CA LEU A 248 -6.09 -3.94 17.48
C LEU A 248 -5.27 -4.27 18.73
N GLU A 249 -5.30 -5.51 19.22
CA GLU A 249 -4.41 -5.94 20.30
C GLU A 249 -2.93 -5.90 19.88
N TYR A 250 -2.63 -6.34 18.65
CA TYR A 250 -1.29 -6.29 18.08
C TYR A 250 -0.83 -4.84 17.89
N GLU A 251 -1.70 -4.01 17.31
CA GLU A 251 -1.42 -2.60 17.08
C GLU A 251 -1.21 -1.85 18.41
N GLN A 252 -2.04 -2.12 19.41
CA GLN A 252 -1.88 -1.60 20.77
C GLN A 252 -0.54 -2.03 21.36
N ALA A 253 -0.17 -3.32 21.27
CA ALA A 253 1.09 -3.84 21.80
C ALA A 253 2.31 -3.21 21.13
N LEU A 254 2.18 -2.69 19.90
CA LEU A 254 3.22 -1.95 19.17
C LEU A 254 3.05 -0.43 19.21
N THR A 255 2.16 0.09 20.04
CA THR A 255 2.02 1.54 20.27
C THR A 255 3.03 2.02 21.30
N ARG A 256 3.69 3.15 21.04
CA ARG A 256 4.71 3.73 21.92
C ARG A 256 4.36 5.18 22.25
N ALA A 257 4.47 5.53 23.54
CA ALA A 257 4.34 6.91 24.00
C ALA A 257 5.69 7.62 23.92
N VAL A 258 5.72 8.77 23.26
CA VAL A 258 6.92 9.56 23.00
C VAL A 258 6.69 10.99 23.47
N PRO A 259 7.60 11.59 24.24
CA PRO A 259 7.45 12.99 24.66
C PRO A 259 7.38 13.95 23.45
N VAL A 260 6.42 14.87 23.49
CA VAL A 260 6.26 15.94 22.50
C VAL A 260 7.51 16.84 22.56
N GLY A 261 8.15 17.08 21.42
CA GLY A 261 9.44 17.80 21.32
C GLY A 261 10.70 16.93 21.19
N SER A 262 10.61 15.61 21.37
CA SER A 262 11.75 14.69 21.12
C SER A 262 11.97 14.38 19.64
N VAL A 263 10.97 14.64 18.79
CA VAL A 263 11.00 14.38 17.34
C VAL A 263 11.04 15.74 16.62
N GLY A 264 12.24 16.27 16.39
CA GLY A 264 12.47 17.40 15.47
C GLY A 264 11.88 18.77 15.84
N GLN A 265 11.24 18.95 17.00
CA GLN A 265 10.70 20.25 17.45
C GLN A 265 11.53 20.81 18.62
N ARG A 266 11.80 22.12 18.60
CA ARG A 266 12.54 22.79 19.70
C ARG A 266 11.75 22.64 21.00
N LYS A 267 12.41 22.15 22.05
CA LYS A 267 11.89 22.21 23.42
C LYS A 267 11.50 23.65 23.73
N THR A 268 10.22 23.91 23.99
CA THR A 268 9.80 25.13 24.66
C THR A 268 10.01 24.94 26.15
N GLU A 269 10.88 25.75 26.77
CA GLU A 269 11.09 25.72 28.22
C GLU A 269 9.75 25.99 28.95
N GLY A 270 9.33 25.07 29.82
CA GLY A 270 8.17 25.24 30.70
C GLY A 270 6.84 24.57 30.27
N GLY A 271 6.81 23.80 29.17
CA GLY A 271 5.63 23.02 28.78
C GLY A 271 5.53 21.67 29.49
N SER A 272 4.30 21.23 29.82
CA SER A 272 4.03 19.86 30.32
C SER A 272 4.62 18.80 29.38
N GLU A 273 5.10 17.67 29.92
CA GLU A 273 5.52 16.49 29.15
C GLU A 273 4.32 15.80 28.48
N GLU A 274 3.67 16.50 27.54
CA GLU A 274 2.64 15.90 26.70
C GLU A 274 3.27 14.73 25.94
N LYS A 275 2.59 13.59 25.91
CA LYS A 275 3.06 12.39 25.20
C LYS A 275 2.23 12.21 23.95
N ALA A 276 2.90 12.05 22.83
CA ALA A 276 2.31 11.60 21.58
C ALA A 276 2.41 10.08 21.48
N PHE A 277 1.38 9.44 20.95
CA PHE A 277 1.37 8.00 20.73
C PHE A 277 1.59 7.69 19.25
N TYR A 278 2.53 6.79 18.98
CA TYR A 278 2.83 6.31 17.63
C TYR A 278 2.59 4.81 17.61
N ASN A 279 1.83 4.33 16.63
CA ASN A 279 1.88 2.92 16.30
C ASN A 279 3.21 2.66 15.59
N THR A 280 4.05 1.83 16.18
CA THR A 280 5.39 1.51 15.68
C THR A 280 5.47 0.17 14.98
N SER A 281 4.32 -0.43 14.64
CA SER A 281 4.24 -1.62 13.79
C SER A 281 4.57 -1.29 12.33
N ALA A 282 4.16 -0.10 11.85
CA ALA A 282 4.45 0.37 10.50
C ALA A 282 4.43 1.90 10.41
N HIS A 283 4.94 2.43 9.30
CA HIS A 283 4.99 3.87 9.06
C HIS A 283 3.59 4.45 8.79
N PHE A 284 2.83 3.74 7.94
CA PHE A 284 1.47 4.09 7.52
C PHE A 284 0.55 2.91 7.80
N ILE A 285 -0.60 3.13 8.41
CA ILE A 285 -1.59 2.07 8.63
C ILE A 285 -2.96 2.52 8.14
N TRP A 286 -3.82 1.60 7.71
CA TRP A 286 -5.17 1.97 7.25
C TRP A 286 -6.31 1.25 7.96
N ILE A 287 -7.48 1.89 7.94
CA ILE A 287 -8.76 1.32 8.34
C ILE A 287 -9.44 0.71 7.11
N GLY A 288 -9.81 -0.56 7.19
CA GLY A 288 -10.51 -1.27 6.13
C GLY A 288 -11.96 -0.85 5.96
N ASP A 289 -12.55 -1.16 4.80
CA ASP A 289 -13.94 -0.79 4.49
C ASP A 289 -14.97 -1.51 5.40
N ARG A 290 -14.56 -2.62 6.02
CA ARG A 290 -15.37 -3.41 6.97
C ARG A 290 -15.18 -3.01 8.43
N THR A 291 -14.24 -2.11 8.74
CA THR A 291 -13.83 -1.75 10.11
C THR A 291 -13.91 -0.24 10.39
N ARG A 292 -14.39 0.55 9.44
CA ARG A 292 -14.48 2.02 9.52
C ARG A 292 -15.75 2.57 10.18
N GLN A 293 -16.41 1.80 11.05
CA GLN A 293 -17.63 2.27 11.72
C GLN A 293 -17.29 3.49 12.61
N LEU A 294 -18.05 4.59 12.46
CA LEU A 294 -17.78 5.86 13.16
C LEU A 294 -17.60 5.74 14.68
N THR A 295 -18.35 4.84 15.32
CA THR A 295 -18.31 4.59 16.77
C THR A 295 -17.58 3.28 17.13
N GLY A 296 -16.90 2.67 16.17
CA GLY A 296 -16.23 1.38 16.31
C GLY A 296 -14.82 1.48 16.89
N ALA A 297 -14.30 0.33 17.31
CA ALA A 297 -12.98 0.19 17.93
C ALA A 297 -11.83 0.70 17.06
N HIS A 298 -11.83 0.41 15.75
CA HIS A 298 -10.75 0.84 14.86
C HIS A 298 -10.69 2.36 14.71
N VAL A 299 -11.82 3.03 14.52
CA VAL A 299 -11.85 4.50 14.45
C VAL A 299 -11.40 5.12 15.78
N GLU A 300 -11.82 4.55 16.92
CA GLU A 300 -11.35 4.97 18.25
C GLU A 300 -9.83 4.79 18.42
N TYR A 301 -9.26 3.67 17.99
CA TYR A 301 -7.81 3.46 18.07
C TYR A 301 -7.07 4.47 17.17
N PHE A 302 -7.51 4.63 15.92
CA PHE A 302 -6.85 5.48 14.93
C PHE A 302 -6.94 6.98 15.26
N ARG A 303 -7.94 7.45 16.01
CA ARG A 303 -8.08 8.88 16.34
C ARG A 303 -6.93 9.43 17.19
N GLY A 304 -6.23 8.58 17.96
CA GLY A 304 -5.22 9.05 18.91
C GLY A 304 -3.77 8.63 18.63
N ILE A 305 -3.51 7.81 17.61
CA ILE A 305 -2.14 7.61 17.10
C ILE A 305 -1.73 8.79 16.20
N ARG A 306 -0.44 9.10 16.09
CA ARG A 306 0.08 10.21 15.25
C ARG A 306 0.49 9.83 13.83
N ASN A 307 0.52 8.54 13.49
CA ASN A 307 0.85 8.04 12.16
C ASN A 307 0.03 8.72 11.05
N PRO A 308 0.55 8.94 9.84
CA PRO A 308 -0.34 9.13 8.71
C PRO A 308 -1.19 7.86 8.53
N ILE A 309 -2.48 8.03 8.27
CA ILE A 309 -3.44 6.93 8.21
C ILE A 309 -4.16 6.87 6.86
N GLY A 310 -4.50 5.66 6.44
CA GLY A 310 -5.38 5.39 5.31
C GLY A 310 -6.80 5.08 5.75
N ILE A 311 -7.79 5.40 4.90
CA ILE A 311 -9.19 5.00 5.11
C ILE A 311 -9.74 4.48 3.79
N LYS A 312 -10.19 3.23 3.77
CA LYS A 312 -10.88 2.67 2.59
C LYS A 312 -12.25 3.33 2.41
N VAL A 313 -12.52 3.80 1.20
CA VAL A 313 -13.79 4.44 0.82
C VAL A 313 -14.42 3.64 -0.32
N GLY A 314 -15.39 2.79 0.02
CA GLY A 314 -16.19 2.03 -0.94
C GLY A 314 -17.53 2.68 -1.29
N PRO A 315 -18.33 2.05 -2.17
CA PRO A 315 -19.65 2.56 -2.60
C PRO A 315 -20.70 2.69 -1.48
N SER A 316 -20.45 2.08 -0.31
CA SER A 316 -21.34 2.17 0.85
C SER A 316 -21.08 3.39 1.72
N MET A 317 -19.98 4.13 1.50
CA MET A 317 -19.68 5.36 2.24
C MET A 317 -20.65 6.45 1.80
N ALA A 318 -21.29 7.13 2.76
CA ALA A 318 -22.05 8.34 2.52
C ALA A 318 -21.17 9.59 2.66
N ASN A 319 -21.51 10.66 1.93
CA ASN A 319 -20.77 11.93 1.98
C ASN A 319 -20.66 12.51 3.40
N ASP A 320 -21.77 12.53 4.15
CA ASP A 320 -21.81 13.06 5.52
C ASP A 320 -21.13 12.13 6.53
N GLU A 321 -21.16 10.82 6.29
CA GLU A 321 -20.41 9.83 7.07
C GLU A 321 -18.90 10.05 6.90
N LEU A 322 -18.43 10.24 5.65
CA LEU A 322 -17.03 10.50 5.36
C LEU A 322 -16.51 11.76 6.06
N VAL A 323 -17.27 12.85 6.01
CA VAL A 323 -16.88 14.11 6.70
C VAL A 323 -16.83 13.91 8.21
N ARG A 324 -17.82 13.24 8.82
CA ARG A 324 -17.81 12.94 10.25
C ARG A 324 -16.64 12.06 10.66
N LEU A 325 -16.24 11.11 9.81
CA LEU A 325 -15.07 10.28 10.05
C LEU A 325 -13.79 11.12 10.06
N LEU A 326 -13.64 12.05 9.11
CA LEU A 326 -12.51 12.98 9.05
C LEU A 326 -12.46 13.90 10.28
N ASP A 327 -13.60 14.38 10.76
CA ASP A 327 -13.70 15.18 11.99
C ASP A 327 -13.20 14.41 13.22
N ILE A 328 -13.34 13.08 13.25
CA ILE A 328 -12.85 12.25 14.36
C ILE A 328 -11.34 12.03 14.28
N VAL A 329 -10.82 11.68 13.10
CA VAL A 329 -9.44 11.17 12.96
C VAL A 329 -8.42 12.24 12.53
N ASN A 330 -8.89 13.39 12.06
CA ASN A 330 -8.10 14.56 11.71
C ASN A 330 -8.78 15.88 12.14
N PRO A 331 -9.15 16.03 13.42
CA PRO A 331 -9.90 17.21 13.89
C PRO A 331 -9.14 18.52 13.68
N LEU A 332 -7.81 18.47 13.66
CA LEU A 332 -6.92 19.61 13.46
C LEU A 332 -6.58 19.89 12.00
N LYS A 333 -7.11 19.08 11.06
CA LYS A 333 -6.86 19.21 9.62
C LYS A 333 -5.36 19.23 9.27
N GLU A 334 -4.60 18.39 9.96
CA GLU A 334 -3.15 18.25 9.76
C GLU A 334 -2.87 17.78 8.33
N ALA A 335 -1.93 18.44 7.64
CA ALA A 335 -1.55 18.06 6.29
C ALA A 335 -0.84 16.69 6.28
N GLY A 336 -1.14 15.87 5.27
CA GLY A 336 -0.56 14.52 5.11
C GLY A 336 -1.02 13.51 6.15
N ARG A 337 -2.00 13.86 7.01
CA ARG A 337 -2.52 12.99 8.07
C ARG A 337 -3.42 11.88 7.53
N VAL A 338 -4.34 12.21 6.62
CA VAL A 338 -5.32 11.25 6.10
C VAL A 338 -5.15 11.06 4.60
N THR A 339 -5.13 9.79 4.20
CA THR A 339 -5.24 9.36 2.82
C THR A 339 -6.55 8.59 2.63
N LEU A 340 -7.40 9.05 1.70
CA LEU A 340 -8.63 8.37 1.31
C LEU A 340 -8.35 7.39 0.18
N ILE A 341 -8.56 6.10 0.45
CA ILE A 341 -8.28 4.97 -0.44
C ILE A 341 -9.58 4.53 -1.09
N THR A 342 -9.91 5.13 -2.23
CA THR A 342 -11.17 4.90 -2.96
C THR A 342 -11.18 3.54 -3.66
N ARG A 343 -12.29 2.81 -3.60
CA ARG A 343 -12.41 1.46 -4.20
C ARG A 343 -13.84 1.16 -4.66
N TYR A 344 -14.34 1.94 -5.61
CA TYR A 344 -15.74 1.89 -6.00
C TYR A 344 -16.06 0.73 -6.95
N GLY A 345 -15.09 0.37 -7.79
CA GLY A 345 -15.30 -0.43 -8.99
C GLY A 345 -15.57 0.46 -10.20
N ALA A 346 -15.08 0.05 -11.37
CA ALA A 346 -15.17 0.84 -12.60
C ALA A 346 -16.62 1.20 -12.99
N GLY A 347 -17.57 0.30 -12.75
CA GLY A 347 -18.98 0.55 -13.05
C GLY A 347 -19.69 1.48 -12.05
N LYS A 348 -19.00 1.94 -11.00
CA LYS A 348 -19.60 2.74 -9.91
C LYS A 348 -18.88 4.06 -9.64
N ILE A 349 -17.60 4.18 -10.00
CA ILE A 349 -16.77 5.34 -9.66
C ILE A 349 -17.43 6.69 -9.99
N ASP A 350 -18.01 6.83 -11.18
CA ASP A 350 -18.65 8.09 -11.63
C ASP A 350 -19.82 8.53 -10.75
N ALA A 351 -20.52 7.59 -10.10
CA ALA A 351 -21.65 7.89 -9.24
C ALA A 351 -21.23 8.39 -7.84
N TYR A 352 -20.00 8.12 -7.40
CA TYR A 352 -19.58 8.35 -6.02
C TYR A 352 -18.41 9.32 -5.87
N LEU A 353 -17.37 9.21 -6.70
CA LEU A 353 -16.10 9.92 -6.48
C LEU A 353 -16.29 11.44 -6.44
N ALA A 354 -17.02 12.00 -7.41
CA ALA A 354 -17.26 13.44 -7.47
C ALA A 354 -18.00 13.97 -6.23
N GLY A 355 -18.99 13.22 -5.73
CA GLY A 355 -19.73 13.56 -4.52
C GLY A 355 -18.85 13.57 -3.26
N HIS A 356 -18.01 12.54 -3.11
CA HIS A 356 -17.07 12.46 -2.00
C HIS A 356 -16.01 13.57 -2.05
N ILE A 357 -15.46 13.88 -3.23
CA ILE A 357 -14.51 14.99 -3.41
C ILE A 357 -15.16 16.31 -2.98
N ALA A 358 -16.37 16.60 -3.48
CA ALA A 358 -17.08 17.83 -3.15
C ALA A 358 -17.37 17.94 -1.64
N ALA A 359 -17.77 16.85 -0.99
CA ALA A 359 -18.03 16.83 0.45
C ALA A 359 -16.77 17.10 1.28
N VAL A 360 -15.65 16.47 0.93
CA VAL A 360 -14.37 16.68 1.61
C VAL A 360 -13.86 18.11 1.38
N GLN A 361 -13.93 18.64 0.16
CA GLN A 361 -13.56 20.03 -0.13
C GLN A 361 -14.41 21.01 0.68
N ALA A 362 -15.74 20.82 0.73
CA ALA A 362 -16.64 21.67 1.50
C ALA A 362 -16.38 21.62 3.02
N SER A 363 -15.91 20.48 3.53
CA SER A 363 -15.53 20.35 4.94
C SER A 363 -14.22 21.10 5.28
N GLY A 364 -13.41 21.43 4.28
CA GLY A 364 -12.09 22.05 4.42
C GLY A 364 -11.00 21.11 4.94
N HIS A 365 -11.26 19.80 5.01
CA HIS A 365 -10.23 18.80 5.30
C HIS A 365 -9.27 18.67 4.11
N GLY A 366 -7.98 18.76 4.39
CA GLY A 366 -6.94 18.40 3.43
C GLY A 366 -6.64 16.90 3.52
N VAL A 367 -6.77 16.19 2.41
CA VAL A 367 -6.54 14.74 2.34
C VAL A 367 -5.74 14.39 1.09
N VAL A 368 -4.99 13.30 1.15
CA VAL A 368 -4.46 12.63 -0.05
C VAL A 368 -5.55 11.72 -0.61
N TRP A 369 -5.71 11.67 -1.93
CA TRP A 369 -6.66 10.77 -2.59
C TRP A 369 -5.88 9.70 -3.32
N ILE A 370 -6.19 8.42 -3.09
CA ILE A 370 -5.62 7.34 -3.89
C ILE A 370 -6.72 6.39 -4.36
N CYS A 371 -6.57 5.86 -5.58
CA CYS A 371 -7.44 4.84 -6.14
C CYS A 371 -6.91 3.44 -5.83
N ASP A 372 -7.73 2.58 -5.26
CA ASP A 372 -7.56 1.14 -5.18
C ASP A 372 -8.49 0.52 -6.23
N PRO A 373 -8.01 0.35 -7.47
CA PRO A 373 -8.80 -0.19 -8.58
C PRO A 373 -8.95 -1.71 -8.49
N MET A 374 -8.47 -2.33 -7.41
CA MET A 374 -8.40 -3.78 -7.28
C MET A 374 -9.64 -4.29 -6.55
N HIS A 375 -9.88 -3.80 -5.33
CA HIS A 375 -10.91 -4.37 -4.46
C HIS A 375 -12.35 -4.10 -4.93
N GLY A 376 -12.58 -3.05 -5.74
CA GLY A 376 -13.89 -2.75 -6.32
C GLY A 376 -14.28 -3.64 -7.52
N ASN A 377 -13.29 -4.29 -8.14
CA ASN A 377 -13.41 -4.97 -9.44
C ASN A 377 -13.22 -6.49 -9.38
N THR A 378 -13.30 -7.09 -8.18
CA THR A 378 -13.21 -8.55 -8.04
C THR A 378 -14.46 -9.23 -8.60
N GLN A 379 -14.26 -10.22 -9.46
CA GLN A 379 -15.29 -11.10 -10.01
C GLN A 379 -14.93 -12.57 -9.73
N THR A 380 -15.86 -13.48 -9.99
CA THR A 380 -15.64 -14.93 -9.92
C THR A 380 -15.68 -15.50 -11.33
N SER A 381 -14.61 -16.18 -11.75
CA SER A 381 -14.48 -16.85 -13.05
C SER A 381 -15.42 -18.04 -13.18
N SER A 382 -15.56 -18.55 -14.41
CA SER A 382 -16.31 -19.77 -14.72
C SER A 382 -15.83 -21.01 -13.95
N SER A 383 -14.53 -21.06 -13.61
CA SER A 383 -13.91 -22.13 -12.80
C SER A 383 -14.10 -21.97 -11.29
N GLY A 384 -14.73 -20.88 -10.83
CA GLY A 384 -14.95 -20.58 -9.42
C GLY A 384 -13.78 -19.84 -8.73
N LEU A 385 -12.67 -19.59 -9.43
CA LEU A 385 -11.57 -18.77 -8.93
C LEU A 385 -11.96 -17.28 -8.96
N LYS A 386 -11.60 -16.54 -7.90
CA LYS A 386 -11.70 -15.09 -7.94
C LYS A 386 -10.69 -14.53 -8.93
N THR A 387 -11.07 -13.54 -9.71
CA THR A 387 -10.17 -12.84 -10.64
C THR A 387 -10.56 -11.37 -10.75
N ARG A 388 -9.78 -10.60 -11.49
CA ARG A 388 -10.05 -9.20 -11.87
C ARG A 388 -9.66 -9.02 -13.33
N HIS A 389 -10.46 -8.28 -14.08
CA HIS A 389 -10.14 -7.95 -15.46
C HIS A 389 -9.29 -6.68 -15.54
N PHE A 390 -8.14 -6.76 -16.20
CA PHE A 390 -7.18 -5.66 -16.33
C PHE A 390 -7.83 -4.39 -16.91
N GLY A 391 -8.65 -4.52 -17.97
CA GLY A 391 -9.35 -3.38 -18.56
C GLY A 391 -10.28 -2.64 -17.58
N THR A 392 -10.89 -3.36 -16.63
CA THR A 392 -11.75 -2.78 -15.60
C THR A 392 -10.91 -2.03 -14.56
N ILE A 393 -9.77 -2.60 -14.18
CA ILE A 393 -8.77 -1.94 -13.30
C ILE A 393 -8.34 -0.61 -13.93
N ILE A 394 -7.94 -0.61 -15.21
CA ILE A 394 -7.55 0.61 -15.94
C ILE A 394 -8.71 1.60 -16.07
N SER A 395 -9.95 1.12 -16.25
CA SER A 395 -11.11 2.00 -16.37
C SER A 395 -11.36 2.79 -15.09
N GLU A 396 -11.28 2.15 -13.92
CA GLU A 396 -11.38 2.86 -12.63
C GLU A 396 -10.19 3.81 -12.40
N LEU A 397 -8.99 3.40 -12.81
CA LEU A 397 -7.80 4.26 -12.74
C LEU A 397 -7.93 5.50 -13.63
N THR A 398 -8.48 5.37 -14.83
CA THR A 398 -8.61 6.49 -15.77
C THR A 398 -9.69 7.49 -15.32
N ALA A 399 -10.71 7.01 -14.60
CA ALA A 399 -11.72 7.86 -13.97
C ALA A 399 -11.20 8.53 -12.67
N SER A 400 -10.03 8.15 -12.16
CA SER A 400 -9.37 8.74 -11.00
C SER A 400 -8.04 9.41 -11.38
N SER A 401 -7.41 10.15 -10.45
CA SER A 401 -6.19 10.93 -10.74
C SER A 401 -4.92 10.46 -10.00
N GLU A 402 -5.03 9.55 -9.03
CA GLU A 402 -3.92 8.95 -8.25
C GLU A 402 -4.26 7.50 -7.87
N PHE A 403 -3.27 6.63 -7.59
CA PHE A 403 -3.54 5.19 -7.50
C PHE A 403 -2.64 4.37 -6.55
N THR A 404 -3.12 3.15 -6.30
CA THR A 404 -2.51 2.06 -5.53
C THR A 404 -2.71 0.75 -6.29
N GLY A 405 -1.91 -0.27 -6.00
CA GLY A 405 -2.05 -1.58 -6.65
C GLY A 405 -1.61 -2.74 -5.77
N GLU A 406 -2.23 -3.90 -5.98
CA GLU A 406 -1.69 -5.16 -5.46
C GLU A 406 -0.75 -5.74 -6.51
N LEU A 407 0.55 -5.79 -6.20
CA LEU A 407 1.59 -6.24 -7.12
C LEU A 407 2.23 -7.50 -6.56
N ASN A 408 2.67 -8.39 -7.44
CA ASN A 408 3.42 -9.60 -7.09
C ASN A 408 4.84 -9.58 -7.67
N ASP A 409 5.76 -10.16 -6.92
CA ASP A 409 7.22 -10.09 -7.04
C ASP A 409 7.77 -11.07 -8.06
N GLU A 410 7.10 -12.21 -8.22
CA GLU A 410 7.51 -13.24 -9.17
C GLU A 410 7.14 -12.80 -10.60
N GLY A 411 8.04 -12.01 -11.19
CA GLY A 411 8.11 -11.77 -12.63
C GLY A 411 7.77 -13.04 -13.38
N PHE A 412 6.72 -12.95 -14.20
CA PHE A 412 6.13 -13.97 -15.10
C PHE A 412 4.97 -14.82 -14.64
N SER A 413 4.66 -14.95 -13.35
CA SER A 413 4.11 -16.26 -13.01
C SER A 413 3.10 -16.36 -11.91
N VAL A 414 2.28 -15.33 -11.73
CA VAL A 414 0.90 -15.60 -11.27
C VAL A 414 -0.12 -15.25 -12.32
N THR A 415 -1.08 -16.15 -12.47
CA THR A 415 -2.22 -16.06 -13.36
C THR A 415 -3.45 -15.78 -12.50
N GLU A 416 -3.48 -14.59 -11.90
CA GLU A 416 -4.51 -14.21 -10.91
C GLU A 416 -5.51 -13.20 -11.50
N CYS A 417 -5.04 -12.25 -12.31
CA CYS A 417 -5.86 -11.29 -13.06
C CYS A 417 -5.80 -11.58 -14.56
N VAL A 418 -6.95 -11.46 -15.25
CA VAL A 418 -7.07 -11.67 -16.71
C VAL A 418 -6.77 -10.39 -17.50
N GLY A 419 -6.31 -10.52 -18.74
CA GLY A 419 -5.92 -9.43 -19.64
C GLY A 419 -4.52 -8.87 -19.36
N GLY A 420 -4.31 -7.60 -19.73
CA GLY A 420 -2.98 -6.97 -19.76
C GLY A 420 -2.24 -7.29 -21.06
N SER A 421 -0.99 -6.85 -21.19
CA SER A 421 -0.19 -7.06 -22.41
C SER A 421 0.13 -8.53 -22.69
N MET A 422 -0.08 -9.41 -21.70
CA MET A 422 0.06 -10.86 -21.83
C MET A 422 -1.20 -11.56 -22.31
N GLU A 423 -2.34 -10.87 -22.40
CA GLU A 423 -3.62 -11.43 -22.87
C GLU A 423 -4.08 -12.67 -22.09
N LEU A 424 -3.88 -12.70 -20.77
CA LEU A 424 -4.27 -13.85 -19.93
C LEU A 424 -5.78 -14.10 -19.96
N GLY A 425 -6.19 -15.32 -20.31
CA GLY A 425 -7.57 -15.80 -20.28
C GLY A 425 -7.98 -16.39 -18.91
N GLU A 426 -9.25 -16.76 -18.77
CA GLU A 426 -9.70 -17.48 -17.56
C GLU A 426 -9.08 -18.88 -17.45
N GLU A 427 -8.81 -19.51 -18.59
CA GLU A 427 -8.16 -20.80 -18.73
C GLU A 427 -6.71 -20.82 -18.22
N ASP A 428 -6.06 -19.67 -18.18
CA ASP A 428 -4.70 -19.53 -17.66
C ASP A 428 -4.68 -19.46 -16.14
N LEU A 429 -5.79 -19.07 -15.50
CA LEU A 429 -5.84 -18.86 -14.05
C LEU A 429 -5.28 -20.04 -13.25
N PRO A 430 -5.64 -21.32 -13.52
CA PRO A 430 -5.15 -22.45 -12.74
C PRO A 430 -3.66 -22.73 -12.90
N MET A 431 -2.98 -22.15 -13.90
CA MET A 431 -1.56 -22.47 -14.18
C MET A 431 -0.66 -22.07 -13.02
N ARG A 432 -0.91 -20.91 -12.38
CA ARG A 432 -0.13 -20.45 -11.22
C ARG A 432 -0.90 -19.45 -10.35
N TYR A 433 -2.11 -19.82 -9.92
CA TYR A 433 -2.86 -19.05 -8.92
C TYR A 433 -2.29 -19.31 -7.52
N GLN A 434 -1.57 -18.32 -6.96
CA GLN A 434 -0.87 -18.50 -5.67
C GLN A 434 -1.52 -17.72 -4.51
N SER A 435 -2.29 -16.66 -4.80
CA SER A 435 -2.95 -15.88 -3.76
C SER A 435 -4.06 -16.69 -3.08
N PHE A 436 -4.07 -16.66 -1.75
CA PHE A 436 -5.13 -17.25 -0.94
C PHE A 436 -6.20 -16.24 -0.52
N CYS A 437 -6.08 -15.00 -0.98
CA CYS A 437 -6.97 -13.89 -0.64
C CYS A 437 -7.63 -13.33 -1.90
N ASP A 438 -7.11 -12.21 -2.41
CA ASP A 438 -7.57 -11.58 -3.64
C ASP A 438 -6.49 -11.66 -4.74
N PRO A 439 -6.89 -11.71 -6.02
CA PRO A 439 -5.99 -11.87 -7.16
C PRO A 439 -5.11 -10.62 -7.39
N ARG A 440 -3.80 -10.79 -7.48
CA ARG A 440 -2.81 -9.70 -7.65
C ARG A 440 -2.51 -9.43 -9.12
N LEU A 441 -2.04 -8.22 -9.42
CA LEU A 441 -1.35 -7.98 -10.69
C LEU A 441 0.01 -8.68 -10.62
N ASN A 442 0.37 -9.40 -11.67
CA ASN A 442 1.74 -9.85 -11.83
C ASN A 442 2.66 -8.71 -12.24
N PHE A 443 3.96 -8.97 -12.31
CA PHE A 443 4.98 -7.99 -12.66
C PHE A 443 4.70 -7.27 -14.00
N GLU A 444 4.34 -7.99 -15.07
CA GLU A 444 4.13 -7.37 -16.39
C GLU A 444 2.87 -6.50 -16.40
N GLN A 445 1.76 -6.99 -15.84
CA GLN A 445 0.55 -6.17 -15.66
C GLN A 445 0.83 -4.95 -14.77
N SER A 446 1.71 -5.07 -13.78
CA SER A 446 2.12 -3.94 -12.93
C SER A 446 2.88 -2.88 -13.74
N LEU A 447 3.76 -3.30 -14.65
CA LEU A 447 4.44 -2.38 -15.56
C LEU A 447 3.48 -1.77 -16.58
N ASP A 448 2.52 -2.53 -17.11
CA ASP A 448 1.47 -1.99 -18.00
C ASP A 448 0.75 -0.81 -17.34
N VAL A 449 0.33 -0.98 -16.08
CA VAL A 449 -0.28 0.10 -15.29
C VAL A 449 0.68 1.28 -15.13
N ALA A 450 1.94 1.04 -14.80
CA ALA A 450 2.95 2.09 -14.61
C ALA A 450 3.13 2.93 -15.88
N PHE A 451 3.27 2.31 -17.05
CA PHE A 451 3.44 3.00 -18.32
C PHE A 451 2.19 3.76 -18.75
N LEU A 452 1.00 3.17 -18.58
CA LEU A 452 -0.25 3.87 -18.89
C LEU A 452 -0.38 5.18 -18.09
N ILE A 453 -0.05 5.13 -16.80
CA ILE A 453 -0.17 6.31 -15.93
C ILE A 453 0.95 7.31 -16.20
N SER A 454 2.17 6.83 -16.40
CA SER A 454 3.30 7.66 -16.83
C SER A 454 3.00 8.41 -18.13
N ASN A 455 2.40 7.74 -19.11
CA ASN A 455 2.00 8.33 -20.39
C ASN A 455 0.85 9.34 -20.23
N TYR A 456 -0.16 9.02 -19.40
CA TYR A 456 -1.23 9.96 -19.06
C TYR A 456 -0.68 11.25 -18.44
N MET A 457 0.13 11.15 -17.39
CA MET A 457 0.71 12.31 -16.71
C MET A 457 1.65 13.11 -17.62
N LYS A 458 2.40 12.44 -18.50
CA LYS A 458 3.26 13.09 -19.50
C LYS A 458 2.45 13.89 -20.52
N LYS A 459 1.27 13.40 -20.92
CA LYS A 459 0.36 14.10 -21.85
C LYS A 459 -0.24 15.34 -21.20
N GLU A 460 -0.81 15.19 -20.00
CA GLU A 460 -1.34 16.28 -19.17
C GLU A 460 -0.31 17.41 -19.03
N ARG A 461 0.92 17.08 -18.61
CA ARG A 461 2.01 18.06 -18.43
C ARG A 461 2.40 18.79 -19.72
N ARG A 462 2.26 18.15 -20.88
CA ARG A 462 2.62 18.74 -22.19
C ARG A 462 1.47 19.53 -22.83
N GLY A 463 0.32 19.63 -22.17
CA GLY A 463 -0.87 20.32 -22.71
C GLY A 463 -1.44 19.64 -23.95
N ALA A 464 -1.11 18.36 -24.19
CA ALA A 464 -1.74 17.57 -25.23
C ALA A 464 -3.05 17.02 -24.66
N ALA A 465 -4.20 17.45 -25.19
CA ALA A 465 -5.50 16.96 -24.76
C ALA A 465 -5.49 15.41 -24.76
N PRO A 466 -6.13 14.74 -23.78
CA PRO A 466 -6.29 13.31 -23.79
C PRO A 466 -7.16 12.92 -25.00
N ALA A 467 -6.52 12.65 -26.14
CA ALA A 467 -7.20 12.06 -27.28
C ALA A 467 -7.51 10.62 -26.88
N ALA A 468 -8.77 10.38 -26.50
CA ALA A 468 -9.33 9.05 -26.28
C ALA A 468 -8.87 8.13 -27.43
N GLY A 469 -8.07 7.12 -27.10
CA GLY A 469 -7.55 6.16 -28.08
C GLY A 469 -6.31 6.61 -28.87
N THR A 470 -5.37 7.40 -28.34
CA THR A 470 -4.03 7.58 -28.98
C THR A 470 -2.89 6.94 -28.22
N ASP A 471 -3.13 6.38 -27.03
CA ASP A 471 -2.14 5.53 -26.39
C ASP A 471 -2.02 4.23 -27.18
N VAL A 472 -0.84 3.98 -27.75
CA VAL A 472 -0.57 2.75 -28.50
C VAL A 472 -0.81 1.55 -27.60
N LEU A 473 -0.37 1.63 -26.33
CA LEU A 473 -0.67 0.64 -25.31
C LEU A 473 -2.17 0.51 -25.06
N TYR A 474 -2.91 1.60 -24.81
CA TYR A 474 -4.36 1.49 -24.57
C TYR A 474 -5.08 0.90 -25.78
N LYS A 475 -4.71 1.25 -27.02
CA LYS A 475 -5.32 0.68 -28.23
C LYS A 475 -4.95 -0.79 -28.44
N GLU A 476 -3.73 -1.20 -28.13
CA GLU A 476 -3.32 -2.61 -28.17
C GLU A 476 -4.04 -3.41 -27.07
N LEU A 477 -4.18 -2.82 -25.87
CA LEU A 477 -4.80 -3.44 -24.69
C LEU A 477 -6.35 -3.39 -24.68
N SER A 478 -6.99 -2.48 -25.43
CA SER A 478 -8.46 -2.31 -25.48
C SER A 478 -9.12 -2.87 -26.74
N ARG A 479 -8.37 -3.13 -27.83
CA ARG A 479 -8.94 -3.62 -29.10
C ARG A 479 -9.57 -5.01 -29.01
N GLN A 480 -9.31 -5.78 -27.96
CA GLN A 480 -9.73 -7.18 -27.88
C GLN A 480 -11.03 -7.41 -27.08
N SER A 481 -11.58 -6.41 -26.37
CA SER A 481 -12.90 -6.56 -25.72
C SER A 481 -14.10 -6.52 -26.69
N SER A 482 -13.85 -6.39 -28.00
CA SER A 482 -14.90 -6.19 -29.02
C SER A 482 -15.06 -7.40 -29.96
N GLN A 483 -14.32 -8.49 -29.76
CA GLN A 483 -14.35 -9.66 -30.64
C GLN A 483 -15.22 -10.83 -30.13
N ASP A 484 -15.80 -10.75 -28.93
CA ASP A 484 -16.63 -11.82 -28.36
C ASP A 484 -18.15 -11.56 -28.41
N ASP A 485 -18.61 -10.51 -29.11
CA ASP A 485 -20.02 -10.31 -29.44
C ASP A 485 -20.29 -10.59 -30.93
N HIS A 486 -20.08 -11.84 -31.37
CA HIS A 486 -20.71 -12.39 -32.58
C HIS A 486 -21.01 -13.87 -32.48
#